data_AF-E4XMS8-F1
#
_entry.id   AF-E4XMS8-F1
#
_cell.length_a   1.000
_cell.length_b   1.000
_cell.length_c   1.000
_cell.angle_alpha   90.00
_cell.angle_beta   90.00
_cell.angle_gamma   90.00
#
_symmetry.space_group_name_H-M   'P 1'
#
loop_
_entity.id
_entity.type
_entity.pdbx_description
1 polymer ?
#
loop_
_entity_poly.entity_id
_entity_poly.type
_entity_poly.pdbx_seq_one_letter_code
_entity_poly.pdbx_strand_id
1 'polypeptide(L)'
;MAEAISECANMVADDNRDICEAEIYSLRQIYTNTEFSDLRQKKFDENRKYIPPVVSFYLGPQESRSSWGDAAEQYVVHVTVSLTTGYPDEVPGAIFVEGSKITGSKVASTDLAKIEEELMQTARARLGEPYLLDVSFAIREILYRIRSTGRVISATDLAAPKATNSRMSMSSAKSKEKESFFDAKPHLEGRVLLEYVEVDDGKEEHKIPMYKCRRVSDELRKGYRFL
;
A
#
# COMPACT_ATOMS: atom_id res chain seq x y z
N MET A 1 17.63 -2.79 45.88
CA MET A 1 17.81 -1.87 44.74
C MET A 1 17.85 -2.63 43.41
N ALA A 2 18.67 -3.68 43.27
CA ALA A 2 18.69 -4.51 42.05
C ALA A 2 17.36 -5.26 41.79
N GLU A 3 16.70 -5.78 42.83
CA GLU A 3 15.40 -6.49 42.68
C GLU A 3 14.27 -5.57 42.20
N ALA A 4 14.15 -4.36 42.77
CA ALA A 4 13.13 -3.39 42.35
C ALA A 4 13.32 -2.88 40.91
N ILE A 5 14.56 -2.75 40.44
CA ILE A 5 14.85 -2.40 39.03
C ILE A 5 14.45 -3.56 38.11
N SER A 6 14.68 -4.80 38.55
CA SER A 6 14.29 -6.00 37.80
C SER A 6 12.76 -6.16 37.70
N GLU A 7 12.02 -5.85 38.77
CA GLU A 7 10.56 -5.91 38.76
C GLU A 7 9.94 -4.85 37.84
N CYS A 8 10.41 -3.60 37.92
CA CYS A 8 9.95 -2.54 37.02
C CYS A 8 10.23 -2.84 35.55
N ALA A 9 11.41 -3.39 35.21
CA ALA A 9 11.76 -3.74 33.84
C ALA A 9 10.86 -4.84 33.26
N ASN A 10 10.46 -5.81 34.09
CA ASN A 10 9.54 -6.87 33.68
C ASN A 10 8.11 -6.34 33.45
N MET A 11 7.63 -5.42 34.30
CA MET A 11 6.32 -4.79 34.12
C MET A 11 6.23 -3.98 32.82
N VAL A 12 7.25 -3.17 32.51
CA VAL A 12 7.29 -2.39 31.27
C VAL A 12 7.32 -3.31 30.04
N ALA A 13 8.05 -4.43 30.11
CA ALA A 13 8.09 -5.41 29.02
C ALA A 13 6.73 -6.11 28.79
N ASP A 14 5.96 -6.36 29.85
CA ASP A 14 4.62 -6.92 29.75
C ASP A 14 3.61 -5.91 29.16
N ASP A 15 3.68 -4.64 29.55
CA ASP A 15 2.82 -3.58 29.00
C ASP A 15 3.10 -3.35 27.51
N ASN A 16 4.38 -3.28 27.12
CA ASN A 16 4.82 -3.11 25.73
C ASN A 16 4.38 -4.26 24.83
N ARG A 17 4.42 -5.50 25.35
CA ARG A 17 3.85 -6.67 24.67
C ARG A 17 2.37 -6.50 24.41
N ASP A 18 1.60 -6.11 25.43
CA ASP A 18 0.14 -6.06 25.33
C ASP A 18 -0.30 -4.94 24.38
N ILE A 19 0.41 -3.80 24.37
CA ILE A 19 0.26 -2.72 23.39
C ILE A 19 0.51 -3.22 21.97
N CYS A 20 1.62 -3.94 21.76
CA CYS A 20 2.00 -4.50 20.46
C CYS A 20 0.92 -5.45 19.91
N GLU A 21 0.44 -6.38 20.74
CA GLU A 21 -0.57 -7.35 20.34
C GLU A 21 -1.94 -6.71 20.07
N ALA A 22 -2.30 -5.67 20.85
CA ALA A 22 -3.54 -4.92 20.63
C ALA A 22 -3.54 -4.18 19.30
N GLU A 23 -2.41 -3.59 18.90
CA GLU A 23 -2.29 -2.93 17.60
C GLU A 23 -2.32 -3.93 16.45
N ILE A 24 -1.59 -5.05 16.54
CA ILE A 24 -1.64 -6.11 15.50
C ILE A 24 -3.08 -6.62 15.33
N TYR A 25 -3.80 -6.82 16.44
CA TYR A 25 -5.20 -7.20 16.38
C TYR A 25 -6.05 -6.16 15.65
N SER A 26 -5.85 -4.87 15.95
CA SER A 26 -6.55 -3.76 15.31
C SER A 26 -6.26 -3.68 13.81
N LEU A 27 -5.00 -3.84 13.41
CA LEU A 27 -4.60 -3.87 12.00
C LEU A 27 -5.26 -5.00 11.23
N ARG A 28 -5.42 -6.19 11.83
CA ARG A 28 -6.16 -7.30 11.22
C ARG A 28 -7.66 -7.01 11.01
N GLN A 29 -8.24 -6.08 11.76
CA GLN A 29 -9.62 -5.64 11.55
C GLN A 29 -9.72 -4.60 10.41
N ILE A 30 -8.68 -3.80 10.20
CA ILE A 30 -8.64 -2.72 9.21
C ILE A 30 -8.28 -3.27 7.82
N TYR A 31 -7.27 -4.14 7.75
CA TYR A 31 -6.71 -4.66 6.53
C TYR A 31 -7.21 -6.07 6.22
N THR A 32 -7.32 -6.41 4.94
CA THR A 32 -7.60 -7.79 4.54
C THR A 32 -6.37 -8.67 4.78
N ASN A 33 -6.55 -9.99 4.87
CA ASN A 33 -5.45 -10.96 5.01
C ASN A 33 -4.44 -10.91 3.85
N THR A 34 -4.80 -10.29 2.73
CA THR A 34 -3.91 -10.07 1.59
C THR A 34 -3.06 -8.80 1.72
N GLU A 35 -3.50 -7.83 2.52
CA GLU A 35 -2.84 -6.53 2.70
C GLU A 35 -2.00 -6.45 3.98
N PHE A 36 -2.34 -7.23 5.00
CA PHE A 36 -1.58 -7.28 6.25
C PHE A 36 -1.44 -8.71 6.77
N SER A 37 -0.25 -9.06 7.24
CA SER A 37 0.01 -10.33 7.89
C SER A 37 1.01 -10.18 9.05
N ASP A 38 0.84 -11.00 10.07
CA ASP A 38 1.87 -11.24 11.09
C ASP A 38 2.60 -12.53 10.67
N LEU A 39 3.90 -12.42 10.42
CA LEU A 39 4.71 -13.53 9.92
C LEU A 39 5.16 -14.50 11.02
N ARG A 40 4.82 -14.23 12.29
CA ARG A 40 5.11 -15.16 13.38
C ARG A 40 4.22 -16.40 13.31
N GLN A 41 4.84 -17.56 13.48
CA GLN A 41 4.12 -18.82 13.70
C GLN A 41 3.60 -18.97 15.13
N LYS A 42 4.30 -18.38 16.11
CA LYS A 42 3.97 -18.43 17.53
C LYS A 42 4.37 -17.12 18.21
N LYS A 43 3.62 -16.72 19.24
CA LYS A 43 3.88 -15.49 20.02
C LYS A 43 4.99 -15.64 21.05
N PHE A 44 5.24 -16.87 21.50
CA PHE A 44 6.21 -17.18 22.54
C PHE A 44 7.13 -18.32 22.10
N ASP A 45 8.38 -18.29 22.55
CA ASP A 45 9.33 -19.38 22.36
C ASP A 45 9.07 -20.55 23.34
N GLU A 46 9.92 -21.57 23.31
CA GLU A 46 9.81 -22.74 24.19
C GLU A 46 10.02 -22.38 25.67
N ASN A 47 10.69 -21.27 25.96
CA ASN A 47 10.96 -20.75 27.29
C ASN A 47 9.92 -19.72 27.74
N ARG A 48 8.79 -19.59 27.02
CA ARG A 48 7.74 -18.58 27.26
C ARG A 48 8.22 -17.13 27.12
N LYS A 49 9.34 -16.89 26.43
CA LYS A 49 9.78 -15.52 26.10
C LYS A 49 8.98 -15.01 24.92
N TYR A 50 8.55 -13.75 25.00
CA TYR A 50 7.82 -13.11 23.92
C TYR A 50 8.70 -12.98 22.68
N ILE A 51 8.16 -13.35 21.52
CA ILE A 51 8.82 -13.21 20.22
C ILE A 51 8.27 -11.93 19.57
N PRO A 52 9.10 -10.90 19.37
CA PRO A 52 8.67 -9.70 18.66
C PRO A 52 8.14 -10.03 17.27
N PRO A 53 7.04 -9.38 16.84
CA PRO A 53 6.47 -9.60 15.52
C PRO A 53 7.38 -9.14 14.40
N VAL A 54 7.31 -9.91 13.32
CA VAL A 54 7.67 -9.45 11.98
C VAL A 54 6.36 -9.33 11.23
N VAL A 55 5.96 -8.11 10.88
CA VAL A 55 4.70 -7.87 10.17
C VAL A 55 4.98 -7.55 8.71
N SER A 56 4.04 -7.91 7.84
CA SER A 56 4.07 -7.55 6.43
C SER A 56 2.85 -6.76 6.01
N PHE A 57 3.08 -5.80 5.12
CA PHE A 57 2.08 -4.97 4.47
C PHE A 57 2.21 -5.10 2.96
N TYR A 58 1.09 -5.28 2.27
CA TYR A 58 1.01 -5.24 0.81
C TYR A 58 0.07 -4.10 0.41
N LEU A 59 0.67 -2.94 0.08
CA LEU A 59 -0.07 -1.69 -0.03
C LEU A 59 0.22 -1.00 -1.35
N GLY A 60 -0.84 -0.45 -1.95
CA GLY A 60 -0.78 0.43 -3.12
C GLY A 60 -1.03 1.89 -2.77
N PRO A 61 -1.06 2.77 -3.79
CA PRO A 61 -1.38 4.19 -3.63
C PRO A 61 -2.71 4.42 -2.90
N GLN A 62 -2.79 5.55 -2.18
CA GLN A 62 -4.02 6.00 -1.54
C GLN A 62 -5.10 6.35 -2.59
N GLU A 63 -5.96 5.38 -2.90
CA GLU A 63 -7.15 5.53 -3.73
C GLU A 63 -8.31 4.73 -3.14
N SER A 64 -9.53 4.92 -3.65
CA SER A 64 -10.64 4.04 -3.30
C SER A 64 -10.26 2.59 -3.68
N ARG A 65 -10.39 1.65 -2.73
CA ARG A 65 -10.10 0.22 -2.94
C ARG A 65 -10.84 -0.38 -4.14
N SER A 66 -11.96 0.23 -4.54
CA SER A 66 -12.80 -0.17 -5.67
C SER A 66 -12.26 0.25 -7.05
N SER A 67 -11.18 1.03 -7.13
CA SER A 67 -10.66 1.60 -8.38
C SER A 67 -9.21 1.22 -8.69
N TRP A 68 -8.67 0.20 -8.01
CA TRP A 68 -7.38 -0.37 -8.40
C TRP A 68 -7.54 -1.07 -9.75
N GLY A 69 -7.34 -0.31 -10.83
CA GLY A 69 -7.09 -0.89 -12.14
C GLY A 69 -5.64 -1.35 -12.25
N ASP A 70 -5.32 -2.07 -13.33
CA ASP A 70 -3.99 -2.64 -13.62
C ASP A 70 -2.82 -1.64 -13.44
N ALA A 71 -3.07 -0.34 -13.67
CA ALA A 71 -2.07 0.71 -13.49
C ALA A 71 -1.72 0.99 -12.02
N ALA A 72 -2.66 0.83 -11.08
CA ALA A 72 -2.41 1.01 -9.65
C ALA A 72 -1.64 -0.17 -9.07
N GLU A 73 -1.88 -1.39 -9.56
CA GLU A 73 -1.19 -2.61 -9.13
C GLU A 73 0.32 -2.59 -9.41
N GLN A 74 0.76 -1.79 -10.38
CA GLN A 74 2.19 -1.61 -10.72
C GLN A 74 2.94 -0.75 -9.69
N TYR A 75 2.24 -0.01 -8.83
CA TYR A 75 2.83 0.81 -7.77
C TYR A 75 2.66 0.18 -6.39
N VAL A 76 2.25 -1.08 -6.32
CA VAL A 76 2.13 -1.80 -5.05
C VAL A 76 3.51 -2.20 -4.56
N VAL A 77 3.72 -2.09 -3.25
CA VAL A 77 4.92 -2.53 -2.56
C VAL A 77 4.58 -3.50 -1.45
N HIS A 78 5.53 -4.39 -1.18
CA HIS A 78 5.53 -5.27 -0.04
C HIS A 78 6.51 -4.72 1.00
N VAL A 79 6.01 -4.34 2.17
CA VAL A 79 6.82 -3.80 3.27
C VAL A 79 6.86 -4.82 4.40
N THR A 80 8.06 -5.14 4.87
CA THR A 80 8.26 -6.01 6.05
C THR A 80 8.87 -5.18 7.17
N VAL A 81 8.26 -5.22 8.35
CA VAL A 81 8.70 -4.48 9.53
C VAL A 81 9.02 -5.47 10.65
N SER A 82 10.26 -5.46 11.10
CA SER A 82 10.72 -6.28 12.23
C SER A 82 10.70 -5.44 13.50
N LEU A 83 9.76 -5.73 14.42
CA LEU A 83 9.66 -5.02 15.70
C LEU A 83 10.65 -5.59 16.72
N THR A 84 10.99 -4.78 17.72
CA THR A 84 11.81 -5.20 18.87
C THR A 84 10.92 -5.50 20.07
N THR A 85 11.49 -6.06 21.13
CA THR A 85 10.81 -6.21 22.42
C THR A 85 10.51 -4.87 23.10
N GLY A 86 11.20 -3.79 22.70
CA GLY A 86 11.01 -2.45 23.24
C GLY A 86 9.91 -1.64 22.52
N TYR A 87 9.20 -2.21 21.56
CA TYR A 87 8.06 -1.57 20.92
C TYR A 87 6.97 -1.19 21.94
N PRO A 88 6.37 0.01 21.91
CA PRO A 88 6.54 1.09 20.91
C PRO A 88 7.60 2.16 21.26
N ASP A 89 8.35 1.98 22.34
CA ASP A 89 9.35 2.95 22.81
C ASP A 89 10.66 2.92 22.00
N GLU A 90 10.89 1.83 21.27
CA GLU A 90 12.02 1.65 20.36
C GLU A 90 11.59 1.67 18.91
N VAL A 91 12.50 2.12 18.04
CA VAL A 91 12.33 2.02 16.59
C VAL A 91 12.32 0.56 16.14
N PRO A 92 11.73 0.24 14.97
CA PRO A 92 11.82 -1.10 14.41
C PRO A 92 13.29 -1.53 14.25
N GLY A 93 13.56 -2.81 14.47
CA GLY A 93 14.87 -3.38 14.23
C GLY A 93 15.25 -3.33 12.74
N ALA A 94 14.27 -3.47 11.85
CA ALA A 94 14.44 -3.28 10.41
C ALA A 94 13.11 -2.96 9.70
N ILE A 95 13.20 -2.23 8.59
CA ILE A 95 12.13 -2.05 7.60
C ILE A 95 12.71 -2.39 6.23
N PHE A 96 12.03 -3.27 5.49
CA PHE A 96 12.40 -3.66 4.13
C PHE A 96 11.24 -3.41 3.18
N VAL A 97 11.51 -2.82 2.02
CA VAL A 97 10.49 -2.47 1.02
C VAL A 97 10.86 -3.08 -0.33
N GLU A 98 9.98 -3.95 -0.83
CA GLU A 98 10.10 -4.58 -2.16
C GLU A 98 8.98 -4.10 -3.08
N GLY A 99 9.29 -3.86 -4.36
CA GLY A 99 8.26 -3.62 -5.38
C GLY A 99 7.45 -4.87 -5.72
N SER A 100 6.24 -4.69 -6.27
CA SER A 100 5.40 -5.80 -6.71
C SER A 100 6.10 -6.69 -7.75
N LYS A 101 6.24 -7.98 -7.42
CA LYS A 101 6.77 -9.03 -8.31
C LYS A 101 5.69 -9.58 -9.27
N ILE A 102 4.42 -9.33 -8.99
CA ILE A 102 3.28 -9.93 -9.72
C ILE A 102 3.03 -9.20 -11.03
N THR A 103 3.01 -7.87 -11.00
CA THR A 103 2.60 -7.00 -12.13
C THR A 103 3.75 -6.25 -12.78
N GLY A 104 4.97 -6.40 -12.24
CA GLY A 104 6.14 -5.60 -12.61
C GLY A 104 6.08 -4.22 -11.95
N SER A 105 6.94 -3.99 -10.96
CA SER A 105 6.99 -2.73 -10.22
C SER A 105 7.40 -1.55 -11.11
N LYS A 106 6.60 -0.48 -11.07
CA LYS A 106 6.97 0.85 -11.58
C LYS A 106 7.68 1.73 -10.55
N VAL A 107 7.77 1.26 -9.30
CA VAL A 107 8.57 1.94 -8.26
C VAL A 107 10.04 1.64 -8.52
N ALA A 108 10.84 2.68 -8.75
CA ALA A 108 12.26 2.55 -8.99
C ALA A 108 12.98 2.06 -7.72
N SER A 109 14.09 1.32 -7.88
CA SER A 109 14.87 0.84 -6.73
C SER A 109 15.38 1.97 -5.84
N THR A 110 15.72 3.13 -6.42
CA THR A 110 16.11 4.33 -5.67
C THR A 110 14.97 4.91 -4.84
N ASP A 111 13.72 4.73 -5.28
CA ASP A 111 12.54 5.17 -4.54
C ASP A 111 12.21 4.19 -3.40
N LEU A 112 12.45 2.88 -3.56
CA LEU A 112 12.28 1.88 -2.49
C LEU A 112 13.15 2.20 -1.27
N ALA A 113 14.43 2.52 -1.48
CA ALA A 113 15.34 2.90 -0.40
C ALA A 113 14.90 4.20 0.32
N LYS A 114 14.36 5.18 -0.44
CA LYS A 114 13.81 6.40 0.14
C LYS A 114 12.53 6.14 0.94
N ILE A 115 11.68 5.22 0.47
CA ILE A 115 10.51 4.79 1.24
C ILE A 115 10.97 4.20 2.57
N GLU A 116 11.92 3.27 2.58
CA GLU A 116 12.47 2.69 3.83
C GLU A 116 12.92 3.76 4.83
N GLU A 117 13.64 4.77 4.35
CA GLU A 117 14.10 5.89 5.19
C GLU A 117 12.94 6.70 5.78
N GLU A 118 11.97 7.10 4.96
CA GLU A 118 10.78 7.86 5.39
C GLU A 118 9.91 7.07 6.38
N LEU A 119 9.79 5.75 6.20
CA LEU A 119 9.05 4.89 7.15
C LEU A 119 9.78 4.77 8.48
N MET A 120 11.11 4.67 8.47
CA MET A 120 11.92 4.68 9.68
C MET A 120 11.80 6.03 10.42
N GLN A 121 11.75 7.14 9.69
CA GLN A 121 11.50 8.47 10.25
C GLN A 121 10.09 8.58 10.85
N THR A 122 9.08 8.01 10.18
CA THR A 122 7.69 7.97 10.67
C THR A 122 7.61 7.23 12.01
N ALA A 123 8.25 6.06 12.11
CA ALA A 123 8.31 5.31 13.37
C ALA A 123 9.03 6.11 14.48
N ARG A 124 10.16 6.77 14.17
CA ARG A 124 10.88 7.62 15.12
C ARG A 124 10.06 8.79 15.64
N ALA A 125 9.24 9.39 14.78
CA ALA A 125 8.40 10.52 15.16
C ALA A 125 7.24 10.13 16.10
N ARG A 126 6.96 8.83 16.22
CA ARG A 126 5.83 8.27 16.97
C ARG A 126 6.27 7.36 18.13
N LEU A 127 7.54 7.44 18.56
CA LEU A 127 8.03 6.65 19.70
C LEU A 127 7.22 6.94 20.97
N GLY A 128 6.95 5.87 21.74
CA GLY A 128 6.08 5.91 22.91
C GLY A 128 4.59 5.71 22.59
N GLU A 129 4.22 5.66 21.31
CA GLU A 129 2.87 5.35 20.85
C GLU A 129 2.90 4.25 19.77
N PRO A 130 1.84 3.44 19.62
CA PRO A 130 1.74 2.49 18.51
C PRO A 130 1.80 3.22 17.16
N TYR A 131 2.70 2.79 16.27
CA TYR A 131 3.04 3.52 15.05
C TYR A 131 2.88 2.70 13.76
N LEU A 132 2.47 1.43 13.80
CA LEU A 132 2.34 0.60 12.59
C LEU A 132 1.21 1.11 11.68
N LEU A 133 0.14 1.64 12.25
CA LEU A 133 -0.93 2.26 11.48
C LEU A 133 -0.43 3.51 10.75
N ASP A 134 0.32 4.37 11.43
CA ASP A 134 0.90 5.58 10.83
C ASP A 134 1.89 5.24 9.71
N VAL A 135 2.74 4.23 9.92
CA VAL A 135 3.64 3.68 8.89
C VAL A 135 2.84 3.23 7.67
N SER A 136 1.71 2.54 7.87
CA SER A 136 0.88 2.07 6.75
C SER A 136 0.26 3.22 5.93
N PHE A 137 -0.13 4.32 6.59
CA PHE A 137 -0.64 5.50 5.90
C PHE A 137 0.47 6.23 5.14
N ALA A 138 1.65 6.38 5.76
CA ALA A 138 2.82 6.98 5.13
C ALA A 138 3.19 6.22 3.83
N ILE A 139 3.16 4.88 3.84
CA ILE A 139 3.38 4.07 2.64
C ILE A 139 2.39 4.48 1.53
N ARG A 140 1.09 4.46 1.82
CA ARG A 140 0.04 4.74 0.82
C ARG A 140 0.16 6.16 0.25
N GLU A 141 0.52 7.13 1.08
CA GLU A 141 0.73 8.51 0.66
C GLU A 141 1.96 8.66 -0.24
N ILE A 142 3.09 8.06 0.14
CA ILE A 142 4.32 8.12 -0.67
C ILE A 142 4.07 7.49 -2.05
N LEU A 143 3.42 6.33 -2.11
CA LEU A 143 3.11 5.65 -3.37
C LEU A 143 2.18 6.49 -4.26
N TYR A 144 1.22 7.19 -3.66
CA TYR A 144 0.38 8.14 -4.39
C TYR A 144 1.22 9.25 -5.03
N ARG A 145 2.17 9.83 -4.28
CA ARG A 145 3.09 10.86 -4.79
C ARG A 145 4.00 10.33 -5.90
N ILE A 146 4.53 9.12 -5.76
CA ILE A 146 5.36 8.47 -6.80
C ILE A 146 4.53 8.29 -8.06
N ARG A 147 3.27 7.85 -7.96
CA ARG A 147 2.41 7.69 -9.12
C ARG A 147 2.10 9.04 -9.80
N SER A 148 1.85 10.09 -9.03
CA SER A 148 1.48 11.41 -9.57
C SER A 148 2.65 12.20 -10.13
N THR A 149 3.84 12.08 -9.53
CA THR A 149 5.04 12.88 -9.89
C THR A 149 6.17 12.08 -10.53
N GLY A 150 6.09 10.74 -10.46
CA GLY A 150 7.10 9.81 -10.94
C GLY A 150 8.29 9.59 -10.00
N ARG A 151 8.33 10.21 -8.80
CA ARG A 151 9.46 10.12 -7.86
C ARG A 151 9.01 10.27 -6.40
N VAL A 152 9.83 9.80 -5.46
CA VAL A 152 9.69 10.17 -4.04
C VAL A 152 10.21 11.59 -3.83
N ILE A 153 9.34 12.47 -3.32
CA ILE A 153 9.69 13.82 -2.85
C ILE A 153 9.61 13.77 -1.33
N SER A 154 10.75 13.94 -0.65
CA SER A 154 10.79 13.94 0.81
C SER A 154 10.05 15.17 1.36
N ALA A 155 9.51 15.08 2.56
CA ALA A 155 9.00 16.25 3.27
C ALA A 155 10.08 17.35 3.43
N THR A 156 11.35 16.95 3.49
CA THR A 156 12.50 17.87 3.54
C THR A 156 12.73 18.63 2.23
N ASP A 157 12.46 18.00 1.09
CA ASP A 157 12.57 18.62 -0.25
C ASP A 157 11.48 19.69 -0.47
N LEU A 158 10.29 19.49 0.12
CA LEU A 158 9.18 20.44 0.07
C LEU A 158 9.42 21.70 0.91
N ALA A 159 10.26 21.62 1.93
CA ALA A 159 10.60 22.73 2.82
C ALA A 159 11.67 23.68 2.25
N ALA A 160 12.31 23.32 1.13
CA ALA A 160 13.22 24.23 0.45
C ALA A 160 12.44 25.43 -0.10
N PRO A 161 12.72 26.68 0.34
CA PRO A 161 12.05 27.84 -0.22
C PRO A 161 12.33 27.88 -1.71
N LYS A 162 11.26 27.88 -2.52
CA LYS A 162 11.35 28.20 -3.94
C LYS A 162 12.03 29.56 -4.06
N ALA A 163 13.31 29.56 -4.42
CA ALA A 163 14.03 30.76 -4.80
C ALA A 163 13.24 31.41 -5.93
N THR A 164 12.47 32.43 -5.57
CA THR A 164 11.57 33.12 -6.46
C THR A 164 12.44 34.07 -7.26
N ASN A 165 12.99 33.61 -8.38
CA ASN A 165 13.53 34.52 -9.40
C ASN A 165 12.33 35.20 -10.07
N SER A 166 11.81 36.23 -9.39
CA SER A 166 10.94 37.23 -9.95
C SER A 166 11.77 38.06 -10.93
N ARG A 167 11.73 37.71 -12.21
CA ARG A 167 12.12 38.63 -13.27
C ARG A 167 10.89 38.87 -14.14
N MET A 168 10.11 39.87 -13.72
CA MET A 168 9.18 40.55 -14.60
C MET A 168 9.93 41.07 -15.82
N SER A 169 9.51 40.63 -17.01
CA SER A 169 9.72 41.38 -18.24
C SER A 169 8.41 41.38 -19.01
N MET A 170 7.79 42.56 -19.03
CA MET A 170 6.67 42.86 -19.91
C MET A 170 7.14 42.82 -21.36
N SER A 171 6.41 42.10 -22.22
CA SER A 171 6.28 42.48 -23.62
C SER A 171 4.95 42.00 -24.18
N SER A 172 4.19 42.96 -24.71
CA SER A 172 2.99 42.76 -25.52
C SER A 172 3.35 42.20 -26.88
N ALA A 173 2.59 41.20 -27.36
CA ALA A 173 2.35 41.03 -28.79
C ALA A 173 1.03 40.28 -29.02
N LYS A 174 0.10 40.94 -29.72
CA LYS A 174 -1.08 40.37 -30.37
C LYS A 174 -0.68 39.28 -31.36
N SER A 175 -1.52 38.26 -31.54
CA SER A 175 -1.96 37.78 -32.86
C SER A 175 -3.20 36.88 -32.74
N LYS A 176 -4.14 37.08 -33.66
CA LYS A 176 -5.34 36.27 -33.91
C LYS A 176 -4.93 35.00 -34.65
N GLU A 177 -5.62 33.89 -34.43
CA GLU A 177 -6.16 33.08 -35.53
C GLU A 177 -7.23 32.08 -35.07
N LYS A 178 -8.14 31.79 -36.01
CA LYS A 178 -9.30 30.90 -35.93
C LYS A 178 -8.85 29.45 -36.06
N GLU A 179 -9.62 28.50 -35.51
CA GLU A 179 -10.19 27.38 -36.29
C GLU A 179 -11.12 26.51 -35.44
N SER A 180 -11.89 25.68 -36.14
CA SER A 180 -13.20 25.14 -35.80
C SER A 180 -13.22 23.60 -35.69
N PHE A 181 -14.30 23.10 -35.08
CA PHE A 181 -15.10 21.92 -35.49
C PHE A 181 -14.74 20.49 -35.01
N PHE A 182 -15.83 19.70 -34.89
CA PHE A 182 -16.05 18.29 -34.51
C PHE A 182 -15.97 17.95 -33.00
N ASP A 183 -17.00 17.52 -32.25
CA ASP A 183 -18.21 16.67 -32.40
C ASP A 183 -18.02 15.22 -31.87
N ALA A 184 -19.10 14.65 -31.30
CA ALA A 184 -19.36 13.28 -30.82
C ALA A 184 -19.37 12.96 -29.29
N LYS A 185 -20.59 12.58 -28.82
CA LYS A 185 -20.95 11.67 -27.67
C LYS A 185 -20.75 10.17 -28.11
N PRO A 186 -21.04 9.05 -27.35
CA PRO A 186 -21.86 8.86 -26.13
C PRO A 186 -21.44 7.75 -25.10
N HIS A 187 -22.34 7.52 -24.12
CA HIS A 187 -22.46 6.53 -23.02
C HIS A 187 -22.27 5.02 -23.35
N LEU A 188 -22.01 4.17 -22.32
CA LEU A 188 -22.95 3.14 -21.80
C LEU A 188 -22.38 2.23 -20.68
N GLU A 189 -23.23 1.98 -19.69
CA GLU A 189 -23.11 1.02 -18.59
C GLU A 189 -23.41 -0.42 -19.06
N GLY A 190 -22.87 -1.44 -18.35
CA GLY A 190 -23.25 -2.84 -18.53
C GLY A 190 -23.20 -3.63 -17.23
N ARG A 191 -24.35 -4.20 -16.82
CA ARG A 191 -24.53 -5.15 -15.71
C ARG A 191 -24.29 -6.59 -16.19
N VAL A 192 -23.85 -7.50 -15.32
CA VAL A 192 -23.68 -8.94 -15.62
C VAL A 192 -24.57 -9.80 -14.71
N LEU A 193 -25.26 -10.77 -15.32
CA LEU A 193 -26.09 -11.83 -14.72
C LEU A 193 -25.25 -13.11 -14.52
N LEU A 194 -25.48 -13.81 -13.40
CA LEU A 194 -24.85 -15.08 -13.03
C LEU A 194 -25.81 -16.25 -13.35
N GLU A 195 -25.31 -17.28 -14.04
CA GLU A 195 -25.96 -18.61 -14.07
C GLU A 195 -24.94 -19.70 -13.73
N TYR A 196 -25.44 -20.70 -12.98
CA TYR A 196 -24.68 -21.80 -12.37
C TYR A 196 -24.73 -23.05 -13.26
N VAL A 197 -23.66 -23.84 -13.24
CA VAL A 197 -23.67 -25.21 -13.77
C VAL A 197 -23.26 -26.14 -12.63
N GLU A 198 -24.13 -27.11 -12.33
CA GLU A 198 -23.84 -28.24 -11.44
C GLU A 198 -22.97 -29.26 -12.16
N VAL A 199 -21.97 -29.79 -11.44
CA VAL A 199 -21.23 -30.98 -11.85
C VAL A 199 -21.16 -31.90 -10.65
N ASP A 200 -21.70 -33.10 -10.82
CA ASP A 200 -21.66 -34.18 -9.84
C ASP A 200 -20.57 -35.16 -10.30
N ASP A 201 -19.57 -35.41 -9.45
CA ASP A 201 -18.87 -36.70 -9.33
C ASP A 201 -17.76 -36.64 -8.25
N GLY A 202 -18.14 -37.16 -7.08
CA GLY A 202 -17.31 -37.74 -6.01
C GLY A 202 -15.79 -37.49 -5.98
N LYS A 203 -15.38 -36.42 -5.29
CA LYS A 203 -14.38 -36.36 -4.19
C LYS A 203 -13.97 -34.91 -3.94
N GLU A 204 -14.24 -34.43 -2.72
CA GLU A 204 -13.84 -33.18 -2.06
C GLU A 204 -13.47 -31.97 -2.95
N GLU A 205 -14.41 -31.04 -3.06
CA GLU A 205 -14.28 -29.76 -3.76
C GLU A 205 -13.38 -28.76 -3.01
N HIS A 206 -12.27 -28.37 -3.64
CA HIS A 206 -11.64 -27.07 -3.37
C HIS A 206 -11.79 -26.17 -4.60
N LYS A 207 -12.69 -25.18 -4.52
CA LYS A 207 -12.93 -24.20 -5.57
C LYS A 207 -11.80 -23.16 -5.60
N ILE A 208 -10.94 -23.24 -6.61
CA ILE A 208 -9.99 -22.18 -6.97
C ILE A 208 -10.59 -21.41 -8.15
N PRO A 209 -10.88 -20.11 -8.04
CA PRO A 209 -11.31 -19.32 -9.20
C PRO A 209 -10.11 -19.07 -10.14
N MET A 210 -10.16 -19.68 -11.33
CA MET A 210 -9.27 -19.34 -12.44
C MET A 210 -9.91 -18.26 -13.31
N TYR A 211 -9.24 -17.10 -13.43
CA TYR A 211 -9.58 -16.09 -14.42
C TYR A 211 -8.79 -16.35 -15.71
N LYS A 212 -9.47 -16.85 -16.75
CA LYS A 212 -8.97 -16.83 -18.12
C LYS A 212 -9.54 -15.61 -18.84
N CYS A 213 -8.73 -14.58 -18.98
CA CYS A 213 -9.00 -13.46 -19.87
C CYS A 213 -8.65 -13.87 -21.32
N ARG A 214 -9.63 -13.89 -22.23
CA ARG A 214 -9.36 -13.77 -23.67
C ARG A 214 -10.60 -13.36 -24.49
N ARG A 215 -10.49 -12.17 -25.09
CA ARG A 215 -10.95 -11.73 -26.42
C ARG A 215 -12.39 -12.06 -26.85
N VAL A 216 -13.24 -11.04 -26.75
CA VAL A 216 -14.23 -10.53 -27.72
C VAL A 216 -13.80 -10.84 -29.18
N SER A 217 -14.60 -11.26 -30.17
CA SER A 217 -16.00 -11.73 -30.31
C SER A 217 -16.11 -12.30 -31.74
N ASP A 218 -16.83 -13.40 -31.97
CA ASP A 218 -17.24 -13.83 -33.32
C ASP A 218 -18.66 -13.35 -33.72
N GLU A 219 -19.27 -12.45 -32.94
CA GLU A 219 -20.63 -11.95 -33.19
C GLU A 219 -20.76 -10.45 -33.55
N LEU A 220 -19.66 -9.73 -33.77
CA LEU A 220 -19.71 -8.52 -34.61
C LEU A 220 -20.08 -8.81 -36.09
N ARG A 221 -20.45 -10.06 -36.42
CA ARG A 221 -20.74 -10.53 -37.79
C ARG A 221 -22.22 -10.66 -38.17
N LYS A 222 -23.19 -10.38 -37.30
CA LYS A 222 -24.62 -10.48 -37.66
C LYS A 222 -25.45 -9.34 -37.08
N GLY A 223 -25.32 -8.15 -37.66
CA GLY A 223 -26.14 -6.99 -37.25
C GLY A 223 -26.28 -5.85 -38.25
N TYR A 224 -25.59 -5.86 -39.39
CA TYR A 224 -25.83 -4.90 -40.48
C TYR A 224 -26.56 -5.59 -41.64
N ARG A 225 -27.87 -5.38 -41.73
CA ARG A 225 -28.62 -5.57 -42.98
C ARG A 225 -28.91 -4.18 -43.55
N PHE A 226 -28.43 -3.97 -44.77
CA PHE A 226 -28.76 -2.87 -45.65
C PHE A 226 -30.28 -2.72 -45.79
N LEU A 227 -30.78 -1.49 -45.59
CA LEU A 227 -31.66 -0.74 -46.49
C LEU A 227 -31.58 0.74 -46.12
#